data_AF-A0A1G7TAF0-F1
#
_entry.id   AF-A0A1G7TAF0-F1
#
_cell.length_a   1.000
_cell.length_b   1.000
_cell.length_c   1.000
_cell.angle_alpha   90.00
_cell.angle_beta   90.00
_cell.angle_gamma   90.00
#
_symmetry.space_group_name_H-M   'P 1'
#
loop_
_entity.id
_entity.type
_entity.pdbx_description
1 polymer ?
#
loop_
_entity_poly.entity_id
_entity_poly.type
_entity_poly.pdbx_seq_one_letter_code
_entity_poly.pdbx_strand_id
1 'polypeptide(L)'
;MRALEINCSGEKHEIKLSPKGKLIFLNHNIKEFKSEEILERVSGEKSPNNCYRFWKFWKEWDVENLLNEFYSQELIKIIDNIEMIKVKRYIKEGKDK
;
A
#
# COMPACT_ATOMS: atom_id res chain seq x y z
N MET A 1 12.86 -5.38 -9.54
CA MET A 1 11.77 -5.10 -8.56
C MET A 1 11.57 -3.61 -8.52
N ARG A 2 10.32 -3.13 -8.55
CA ARG A 2 10.01 -1.71 -8.40
C ARG A 2 10.01 -1.37 -6.90
N ALA A 3 10.66 -0.28 -6.54
CA ALA A 3 10.69 0.23 -5.17
C ALA A 3 9.98 1.59 -5.15
N LEU A 4 9.18 1.82 -4.12
CA LEU A 4 8.58 3.10 -3.80
C LEU A 4 9.36 3.70 -2.64
N GLU A 5 9.75 4.96 -2.78
CA GLU A 5 10.30 5.73 -1.67
C GLU A 5 9.17 6.47 -0.97
N ILE A 6 9.09 6.31 0.34
CA ILE A 6 8.16 7.05 1.20
C ILE A 6 8.96 7.83 2.24
N ASN A 7 8.63 9.10 2.45
CA ASN A 7 9.20 9.84 3.56
C ASN A 7 8.45 9.47 4.84
N CYS A 8 9.15 9.03 5.87
CA CYS A 8 8.57 8.62 7.14
C CYS A 8 9.45 9.14 8.28
N SER A 9 8.87 9.95 9.17
CA SER A 9 9.59 10.51 10.33
C SER A 9 10.89 11.25 9.99
N GLY A 10 10.97 11.86 8.80
CA GLY A 10 12.15 12.58 8.32
C GLY A 10 13.17 11.74 7.55
N GLU A 11 12.95 10.42 7.44
CA GLU A 11 13.82 9.50 6.71
C GLU A 11 13.13 8.94 5.45
N LYS A 12 13.92 8.61 4.42
CA LYS A 12 13.43 7.91 3.23
C LYS A 12 13.40 6.40 3.49
N HIS A 13 12.21 5.81 3.46
CA HIS A 13 12.02 4.37 3.55
C HIS A 13 11.71 3.77 2.18
N GLU A 14 12.22 2.58 1.92
CA GLU A 14 11.92 1.84 0.69
C GLU A 14 10.83 0.78 0.93
N ILE A 15 9.82 0.79 0.05
CA ILE A 15 8.77 -0.23 -0.03
C ILE A 15 8.92 -0.95 -1.36
N LYS A 16 9.23 -2.24 -1.31
CA LYS A 16 9.32 -3.10 -2.49
C LYS A 16 7.98 -3.80 -2.73
N LEU A 17 7.62 -3.94 -4.00
CA LEU A 17 6.48 -4.77 -4.39
C LEU A 17 6.95 -6.06 -5.04
N SER A 18 6.41 -7.17 -4.54
CA SER A 18 6.53 -8.46 -5.21
C SER A 18 5.70 -8.49 -6.50
N PRO A 19 6.02 -9.37 -7.46
CA PRO A 19 5.21 -9.55 -8.68
C PRO A 19 3.74 -9.92 -8.44
N LYS A 20 3.40 -10.39 -7.23
CA LYS A 20 2.03 -10.75 -6.83
C LYS A 20 1.31 -9.62 -6.08
N GLY A 21 1.90 -8.43 -5.99
CA GLY A 21 1.30 -7.27 -5.31
C GLY A 21 1.45 -7.26 -3.78
N LYS A 22 2.26 -8.16 -3.20
CA LYS A 22 2.61 -8.08 -1.76
C LYS A 22 3.64 -6.97 -1.53
N LEU A 23 3.38 -6.15 -0.51
CA LEU A 23 4.31 -5.15 0.00
C LEU A 23 5.42 -5.80 0.83
N ILE A 24 6.64 -5.28 0.69
CA ILE A 24 7.82 -5.64 1.46
C ILE A 24 8.42 -4.32 1.97
N PHE A 25 8.31 -4.07 3.26
CA PHE A 25 8.92 -2.92 3.92
C PHE A 25 10.31 -3.33 4.42
N LEU A 26 11.35 -2.59 4.04
CA LEU A 26 12.72 -2.91 4.46
C LEU A 26 13.05 -2.38 5.86
N ASN A 27 12.40 -1.30 6.26
CA ASN A 27 12.68 -0.57 7.50
C ASN A 27 11.70 -0.91 8.64
N HIS A 28 10.65 -1.68 8.36
CA HIS A 28 9.59 -1.98 9.33
C HIS A 28 9.28 -3.45 9.44
N ASN A 29 8.92 -3.86 10.65
CA ASN A 29 8.35 -5.17 10.91
C ASN A 29 6.83 -5.09 11.15
N ILE A 30 6.13 -6.22 11.01
CA ILE A 30 4.67 -6.25 11.17
C ILE A 30 4.19 -5.92 12.59
N LYS A 31 5.04 -6.10 13.62
CA LYS A 31 4.66 -5.79 15.02
C LYS A 31 4.59 -4.27 15.22
N GLU A 32 5.50 -3.51 14.62
CA GLU A 32 5.47 -2.04 14.65
C GLU A 32 4.17 -1.51 14.07
N PHE A 33 3.74 -2.00 12.90
CA PHE A 33 2.47 -1.59 12.31
C PHE A 33 1.26 -1.96 13.16
N LYS A 34 1.28 -3.10 13.84
CA LYS A 34 0.21 -3.45 14.79
C LYS A 34 0.18 -2.52 16.00
N SER A 35 1.35 -2.10 16.49
CA SER A 35 1.42 -1.11 17.57
C SER A 35 0.87 0.24 17.13
N GLU A 36 1.23 0.71 15.94
CA GLU A 36 0.67 1.93 15.33
C GLU A 36 -0.85 1.85 15.15
N GLU A 37 -1.37 0.70 14.71
CA GLU A 37 -2.82 0.46 14.57
C GLU A 37 -3.56 0.56 15.91
N ILE A 38 -2.98 0.02 16.98
CA ILE A 38 -3.55 0.11 18.32
C ILE A 38 -3.51 1.56 18.81
N LEU A 39 -2.38 2.24 18.62
CA LEU A 39 -2.22 3.64 19.04
C LEU A 39 -3.22 4.55 18.35
N GLU A 40 -3.35 4.48 17.02
CA GLU A 40 -4.32 5.26 16.23
C GLU A 40 -5.76 4.99 16.69
N ARG A 41 -6.09 3.73 17.00
CA ARG A 41 -7.43 3.37 17.50
C ARG A 41 -7.72 3.92 18.89
N VAL A 42 -6.72 3.93 19.77
CA VAL A 42 -6.88 4.39 21.16
C VAL A 42 -6.87 5.91 21.23
N SER A 43 -6.00 6.59 20.46
CA SER A 43 -5.95 8.04 20.42
C SER A 43 -7.11 8.65 19.64
N GLY A 44 -7.67 7.92 18.66
CA GLY A 44 -8.60 8.48 17.69
C GLY A 44 -7.95 9.43 16.68
N GLU A 45 -6.62 9.53 16.72
CA GLU A 45 -5.82 10.39 15.86
C GLU A 45 -5.06 9.56 14.84
N LYS A 46 -5.01 10.08 13.62
CA LYS A 46 -4.27 9.49 12.50
C LYS A 46 -2.79 9.35 12.85
N SER A 47 -2.23 8.15 12.66
CA SER A 47 -0.83 7.87 12.98
C SER A 47 0.11 8.76 12.13
N PRO A 48 1.17 9.34 12.73
CA PRO A 48 2.17 10.11 12.00
C PRO A 48 3.09 9.21 11.15
N ASN A 49 3.05 7.89 11.35
CA ASN A 49 3.89 6.93 10.65
C ASN A 49 3.37 6.68 9.23
N ASN A 50 3.97 7.36 8.26
CA ASN A 50 3.60 7.26 6.85
C ASN A 50 3.70 5.82 6.29
N CYS A 51 4.66 5.01 6.76
CA CYS A 51 4.77 3.61 6.31
C CYS A 51 3.58 2.76 6.79
N TYR A 52 3.16 2.95 8.05
CA TYR A 52 1.96 2.32 8.58
C TYR A 52 0.71 2.77 7.81
N ARG A 53 0.55 4.07 7.55
CA ARG A 53 -0.59 4.59 6.78
C ARG A 53 -0.65 4.03 5.37
N PHE A 54 0.50 3.99 4.68
CA PHE A 54 0.60 3.35 3.36
C PHE A 54 0.18 1.87 3.43
N TRP A 55 0.69 1.13 4.41
CA TRP A 55 0.31 -0.27 4.61
C TRP A 55 -1.20 -0.44 4.86
N LYS A 56 -1.79 0.42 5.70
CA LYS A 56 -3.22 0.41 6.02
C LYS A 56 -4.06 0.60 4.76
N PHE A 57 -3.84 1.70 4.02
CA PHE A 57 -4.61 1.98 2.80
C PHE A 57 -4.40 0.90 1.73
N TRP A 58 -3.19 0.37 1.60
CA TRP A 58 -2.93 -0.73 0.67
C TRP A 58 -3.70 -2.02 1.02
N LYS A 59 -3.75 -2.36 2.30
CA LYS A 59 -4.48 -3.54 2.79
C LYS A 59 -5.99 -3.40 2.59
N GLU A 60 -6.51 -2.19 2.79
CA GLU A 60 -7.92 -1.84 2.57
C GLU A 60 -8.24 -1.59 1.09
N TRP A 61 -7.22 -1.57 0.24
CA TRP A 61 -7.31 -1.19 -1.17
C TRP A 61 -7.96 0.18 -1.39
N ASP A 62 -7.66 1.12 -0.49
CA ASP A 62 -8.08 2.52 -0.55
C ASP A 62 -7.15 3.30 -1.48
N VAL A 63 -7.41 3.17 -2.78
CA VAL A 63 -6.61 3.79 -3.85
C VAL A 63 -6.64 5.31 -3.76
N GLU A 64 -7.77 5.89 -3.35
CA GLU A 64 -7.92 7.33 -3.23
C GLU A 64 -6.96 7.90 -2.19
N ASN A 65 -6.95 7.36 -0.96
CA ASN A 65 -6.03 7.83 0.08
C ASN A 65 -4.57 7.50 -0.23
N LEU A 66 -4.28 6.39 -0.90
CA LEU A 66 -2.92 6.08 -1.38
C LEU A 66 -2.40 7.17 -2.33
N LEU A 67 -3.20 7.58 -3.31
CA LEU A 67 -2.80 8.57 -4.31
C LEU A 67 -2.81 10.00 -3.75
N ASN A 68 -3.73 10.32 -2.84
CA ASN A 68 -3.79 11.62 -2.19
C ASN A 68 -2.59 11.87 -1.27
N GLU A 69 -2.15 10.86 -0.52
CA GLU A 69 -1.06 11.01 0.47
C GLU A 69 0.33 10.67 -0.06
N PHE A 70 0.41 9.73 -1.00
CA PHE A 70 1.68 9.15 -1.45
C PHE A 70 1.84 9.21 -2.97
N TYR A 71 1.30 10.27 -3.58
CA TYR A 71 1.34 10.48 -5.01
C TYR A 71 2.74 10.25 -5.59
N SER A 72 2.85 9.28 -6.50
CA SER A 72 4.02 9.12 -7.35
C SER A 72 3.62 8.45 -8.65
N GLN A 73 4.34 8.79 -9.73
CA GLN A 73 4.14 8.16 -11.04
C GLN A 73 4.36 6.65 -10.99
N GLU A 74 5.25 6.18 -10.12
CA GLU A 74 5.52 4.74 -9.97
C GLU A 74 4.38 4.02 -9.25
N LEU A 75 3.77 4.65 -8.23
CA LEU A 75 2.60 4.12 -7.53
C LEU A 75 1.40 3.97 -8.48
N ILE A 76 1.15 4.98 -9.33
CA ILE A 76 0.06 4.93 -10.33
C ILE A 76 0.26 3.73 -11.26
N LYS A 77 1.46 3.58 -11.85
CA LYS A 77 1.78 2.45 -12.75
C LYS A 77 1.61 1.09 -12.09
N ILE A 78 1.85 1.02 -10.79
CA ILE A 78 1.67 -0.21 -10.00
C ILE A 78 0.18 -0.50 -9.83
N ILE A 79 -0.61 0.49 -9.40
CA ILE A 79 -2.06 0.35 -9.17
C ILE A 79 -2.76 -0.04 -10.47
N ASP A 80 -2.48 0.65 -11.58
CA ASP A 80 -3.06 0.37 -12.90
C ASP A 80 -2.78 -1.07 -13.36
N ASN A 81 -1.57 -1.57 -13.11
CA ASN A 81 -1.20 -2.94 -13.46
C ASN A 81 -1.99 -3.97 -12.63
N ILE A 82 -2.13 -3.73 -11.33
CA ILE A 82 -2.90 -4.62 -10.45
C ILE A 82 -4.38 -4.62 -10.84
N GLU A 83 -4.98 -3.46 -11.10
CA GLU A 83 -6.37 -3.33 -11.55
C GLU A 83 -6.59 -4.01 -12.91
N MET A 84 -5.68 -3.84 -13.87
CA MET A 84 -5.75 -4.55 -15.14
C MET A 84 -5.73 -6.08 -14.96
N ILE A 85 -4.91 -6.60 -14.03
CA ILE A 85 -4.88 -8.04 -13.72
C ILE A 85 -6.22 -8.49 -13.10
N LYS A 86 -6.81 -7.70 -12.20
CA LYS A 86 -8.13 -8.00 -11.61
C LYS A 86 -9.22 -8.04 -12.69
N VAL A 87 -9.31 -7.02 -13.54
CA VAL A 87 -10.30 -6.95 -14.63
C VAL A 87 -10.18 -8.15 -15.58
N LYS A 88 -8.97 -8.54 -15.98
CA LYS A 88 -8.75 -9.74 -16.82
C LYS A 88 -9.27 -11.03 -16.19
N ARG A 89 -9.26 -11.17 -14.86
CA ARG A 89 -9.82 -12.33 -14.17
C ARG A 89 -11.34 -12.37 -14.29
N TYR A 90 -12.02 -11.25 -14.03
CA TYR A 90 -13.47 -11.16 -14.12
C TYR A 90 -13.99 -11.39 -15.55
N ILE A 91 -13.28 -10.91 -16.58
CA ILE A 91 -13.68 -11.15 -17.98
C ILE A 91 -13.55 -12.64 -18.35
N LYS A 92 -12.59 -13.36 -17.76
CA LYS A 92 -12.39 -14.79 -18.06
C LYS A 92 -13.49 -15.69 -17.48
N GLU A 93 -14.21 -15.22 -16.45
CA GLU A 93 -15.38 -15.92 -15.89
C GLU A 93 -16.67 -15.69 -16.71
N GLY A 94 -16.66 -14.78 -17.69
CA GLY A 94 -17.80 -14.47 -18.54
C GLY A 94 -17.90 -15.26 -19.85
N LYS A 95 -16.98 -16.19 -20.11
CA LYS A 95 -17.03 -17.13 -21.24
C LYS A 95 -16.96 -18.54 -20.70
N ASP A 96 -18.10 -19.06 -20.28
CA ASP A 96 -18.47 -20.49 -20.29
C ASP A 96 -19.75 -20.67 -19.43
N LYS A 97 -20.90 -20.31 -20.00
CA LYS A 97 -22.20 -20.95 -19.74
C LYS A 97 -23.03 -20.92 -21.01
#